data_AF-A0A9P0TK95-F1
#
_entry.id   AF-A0A9P0TK95-F1
#
_cell.length_a   1.000
_cell.length_b   1.000
_cell.length_c   1.000
_cell.angle_alpha   90.00
_cell.angle_beta   90.00
_cell.angle_gamma   90.00
#
_symmetry.space_group_name_H-M   'P 1'
#
loop_
_entity.id
_entity.type
_entity.pdbx_description
1 polymer ?
#
loop_
_entity_poly.entity_id
_entity_poly.type
_entity_poly.pdbx_seq_one_letter_code
_entity_poly.pdbx_strand_id
1 'polypeptide(L)'
;MKAILIFDSVNDLLYSKWDEKFLSRMKSFYDQDSNETITDSHHISQLLSPIITSQRIMAAQFSNTYTSMQCKDKTSIVFDEWLDHVFMIISEDNIDDSHRELLDCKTLVQHICGQNINLLHSLVYQDWLTVLLDSRLKGDSIPGASGVIGESGATIAALNALKTISKELKTASHQHYHLMLFVGDKILALYSSRGSDDLMPPDLILLSTQCIAAQEYWNDLDQLGGTQNARLPWLSEQNSAIVNMCAGNSGSPCAPHSLHLVEVAPRILFVALIDMDLREVGIAAQLSSQILMNLRKILLQRNLELLPNSLDTLEAALKKTTDALRKNKANSTLCARLTSRMLELRKSCTTTTPLTPETTATAMHTALEAVIELLKPDIPSLRTEQPLKDLKTLLAPYIEFLQVKAKRYFSLGSYPF
;
A
#
# COMPACT_ATOMS: atom_id res chain seq x y z
N MET A 1 7.44 -22.05 11.92
CA MET A 1 6.88 -22.19 10.56
C MET A 1 6.13 -20.91 10.24
N LYS A 2 6.19 -20.40 9.00
CA LYS A 2 5.50 -19.15 8.64
C LYS A 2 5.16 -19.04 7.15
N ALA A 3 3.94 -18.60 6.84
CA ALA A 3 3.52 -18.23 5.50
C ALA A 3 2.56 -17.03 5.52
N ILE A 4 2.75 -16.08 4.62
CA ILE A 4 1.85 -14.95 4.33
C ILE A 4 1.33 -15.15 2.90
N LEU A 5 0.01 -15.12 2.74
CA LEU A 5 -0.69 -15.44 1.50
C LEU A 5 -1.79 -14.41 1.25
N ILE A 6 -2.00 -14.03 -0.01
CA ILE A 6 -3.10 -13.16 -0.44
C ILE A 6 -3.85 -13.84 -1.57
N PHE A 7 -5.15 -14.02 -1.39
CA PHE A 7 -6.04 -14.63 -2.37
C PHE A 7 -7.02 -13.59 -2.93
N ASP A 8 -7.28 -13.66 -4.22
CA ASP A 8 -8.26 -12.82 -4.91
C ASP A 8 -9.70 -13.31 -4.72
N SER A 9 -10.65 -12.61 -5.33
CA SER A 9 -12.09 -12.94 -5.27
C SER A 9 -12.47 -14.32 -5.83
N VAL A 10 -11.62 -14.99 -6.63
CA VAL A 10 -11.87 -16.34 -7.17
C VAL A 10 -11.02 -17.43 -6.48
N ASN A 11 -10.34 -17.08 -5.39
CA ASN A 11 -9.42 -17.93 -4.63
C ASN A 11 -8.10 -18.24 -5.37
N ASP A 12 -7.71 -17.42 -6.34
CA ASP A 12 -6.39 -17.49 -6.94
C ASP A 12 -5.36 -16.79 -6.04
N LEU A 13 -4.18 -17.39 -5.95
CA LEU A 13 -3.09 -16.90 -5.10
C LEU A 13 -2.35 -15.76 -5.80
N LEU A 14 -2.49 -14.54 -5.30
CA LEU A 14 -1.85 -13.33 -5.84
C LEU A 14 -0.44 -13.11 -5.30
N TYR A 15 -0.23 -13.41 -4.03
CA TYR A 15 1.04 -13.19 -3.35
C TYR A 15 1.30 -14.30 -2.35
N SER A 16 2.57 -14.71 -2.29
CA SER A 16 3.03 -15.72 -1.36
C SER A 16 4.43 -15.42 -0.83
N LYS A 17 4.60 -15.56 0.47
CA LYS A 17 5.89 -15.54 1.15
C LYS A 17 5.89 -16.56 2.27
N TRP A 18 6.77 -17.55 2.23
CA TRP A 18 6.82 -18.62 3.22
C TRP A 18 8.25 -19.06 3.55
N ASP A 19 8.41 -19.66 4.74
CA ASP A 19 9.66 -20.31 5.13
C ASP A 19 9.74 -21.77 4.65
N GLU A 20 10.94 -22.35 4.62
CA GLU A 20 11.16 -23.74 4.20
C GLU A 20 10.43 -24.75 5.11
N LYS A 21 10.20 -24.39 6.38
CA LYS A 21 9.47 -25.21 7.34
C LYS A 21 8.00 -25.36 6.93
N PHE A 22 7.37 -24.28 6.48
CA PHE A 22 6.01 -24.30 5.95
C PHE A 22 5.92 -25.21 4.73
N LEU A 23 6.84 -25.05 3.78
CA LEU A 23 6.85 -25.88 2.57
C LEU A 23 7.02 -27.36 2.91
N SER A 24 7.92 -27.68 3.83
CA SER A 24 8.16 -29.06 4.29
C SER A 24 6.91 -29.68 4.93
N ARG A 25 6.13 -28.88 5.67
CA ARG A 25 4.87 -29.33 6.24
C ARG A 25 3.80 -29.54 5.17
N MET A 26 3.67 -28.63 4.21
CA MET A 26 2.68 -28.78 3.14
C MET A 26 2.93 -30.03 2.30
N LYS A 27 4.22 -30.40 2.09
CA LYS A 27 4.61 -31.68 1.48
C LYS A 27 4.02 -32.89 2.21
N SER A 28 4.03 -32.89 3.54
CA SER A 28 3.45 -34.00 4.32
C SER A 28 1.93 -34.20 4.14
N PHE A 29 1.20 -33.17 3.68
CA PHE A 29 -0.23 -33.29 3.36
C PHE A 29 -0.51 -33.77 1.94
N TYR A 30 0.48 -33.72 1.05
CA TYR A 30 0.36 -34.10 -0.36
C TYR A 30 0.94 -35.51 -0.64
N ASP A 31 1.90 -35.95 0.18
CA ASP A 31 2.59 -37.26 0.10
C ASP A 31 1.70 -38.44 0.53
N GLN A 32 0.59 -38.67 -0.18
CA GLN A 32 -0.06 -39.98 -0.16
C GLN A 32 0.18 -40.81 -1.43
N ASP A 33 0.54 -40.25 -2.61
CA ASP A 33 0.78 -41.11 -3.80
C ASP A 33 1.59 -40.49 -4.99
N SER A 34 2.16 -39.28 -4.91
CA SER A 34 2.88 -38.67 -6.04
C SER A 34 4.25 -38.07 -5.66
N ASN A 35 5.31 -38.52 -6.33
CA ASN A 35 6.68 -37.98 -6.26
C ASN A 35 6.81 -36.55 -6.84
N GLU A 36 5.75 -35.73 -6.79
CA GLU A 36 5.78 -34.35 -7.25
C GLU A 36 6.24 -33.46 -6.10
N THR A 37 7.43 -32.86 -6.27
CA THR A 37 7.93 -31.87 -5.32
C THR A 37 6.99 -30.67 -5.31
N ILE A 38 6.29 -30.43 -4.19
CA ILE A 38 5.61 -29.14 -3.98
C ILE A 38 6.68 -28.04 -3.95
N THR A 39 6.79 -27.32 -5.04
CA THR A 39 7.55 -26.07 -5.19
C THR A 39 6.66 -24.92 -5.63
N ASP A 40 5.44 -25.23 -6.10
CA ASP A 40 4.66 -24.32 -6.91
C ASP A 40 3.47 -23.77 -6.14
N SER A 41 3.27 -22.45 -6.25
CA SER A 41 2.16 -21.69 -5.67
C SER A 41 0.79 -22.28 -6.02
N HIS A 42 0.67 -22.98 -7.15
CA HIS A 42 -0.55 -23.64 -7.57
C HIS A 42 -0.99 -24.77 -6.61
N HIS A 43 -0.06 -25.65 -6.22
CA HIS A 43 -0.37 -26.76 -5.30
C HIS A 43 -0.75 -26.25 -3.90
N ILE A 44 -0.06 -25.22 -3.42
CA ILE A 44 -0.40 -24.57 -2.16
C ILE A 44 -1.80 -23.94 -2.22
N SER A 45 -2.13 -23.25 -3.32
CA SER A 45 -3.46 -22.68 -3.52
C SER A 45 -4.56 -23.76 -3.49
N GLN A 46 -4.35 -24.88 -4.19
CA GLN A 46 -5.31 -25.99 -4.19
C GLN A 46 -5.55 -26.57 -2.80
N LEU A 47 -4.50 -26.78 -2.00
CA LEU A 47 -4.59 -27.31 -0.64
C LEU A 47 -5.35 -26.36 0.30
N LEU A 48 -5.20 -25.06 0.13
CA LEU A 48 -5.79 -24.04 1.00
C LEU A 48 -7.17 -23.55 0.54
N SER A 49 -7.54 -23.79 -0.72
CA SER A 49 -8.83 -23.37 -1.30
C SER A 49 -10.06 -23.81 -0.48
N PRO A 50 -10.14 -25.02 0.11
CA PRO A 50 -11.25 -25.40 0.98
C PRO A 50 -11.35 -24.52 2.24
N ILE A 51 -10.22 -24.13 2.83
CA ILE A 51 -10.17 -23.29 4.03
C ILE A 51 -10.63 -21.86 3.69
N ILE A 52 -10.15 -21.31 2.57
CA ILE A 52 -10.57 -19.99 2.09
C ILE A 52 -12.06 -19.98 1.75
N THR A 53 -12.54 -21.01 1.06
CA THR A 53 -13.95 -21.16 0.70
C THR A 53 -14.82 -21.25 1.95
N SER A 54 -14.38 -22.02 2.95
CA SER A 54 -15.07 -22.10 4.25
C SER A 54 -15.15 -20.72 4.91
N GLN A 55 -14.05 -19.97 4.96
CA GLN A 55 -14.02 -18.62 5.55
C GLN A 55 -15.02 -17.69 4.89
N ARG A 56 -15.05 -17.69 3.55
CA ARG A 56 -15.95 -16.82 2.77
C ARG A 56 -17.41 -17.19 2.95
N ILE A 57 -17.74 -18.48 2.96
CA ILE A 57 -19.11 -18.95 3.19
C ILE A 57 -19.57 -18.56 4.60
N MET A 58 -18.72 -18.78 5.61
CA MET A 58 -19.04 -18.41 6.99
C MET A 58 -19.25 -16.90 7.16
N ALA A 59 -18.42 -16.08 6.52
CA ALA A 59 -18.56 -14.63 6.51
C ALA A 59 -19.83 -14.17 5.79
N ALA A 60 -20.08 -14.67 4.57
CA ALA A 60 -21.12 -14.17 3.69
C ALA A 60 -22.52 -14.70 4.02
N GLN A 61 -22.66 -15.98 4.40
CA GLN A 61 -23.96 -16.61 4.61
C GLN A 61 -24.37 -16.69 6.07
N PHE A 62 -23.41 -16.86 6.98
CA PHE A 62 -23.67 -17.10 8.39
C PHE A 62 -23.35 -15.91 9.29
N SER A 63 -22.89 -14.79 8.70
CA SER A 63 -22.43 -13.60 9.43
C SER A 63 -21.38 -13.92 10.50
N ASN A 64 -20.61 -14.99 10.29
CA ASN A 64 -19.58 -15.48 11.19
C ASN A 64 -18.21 -15.30 10.55
N THR A 65 -17.63 -14.13 10.77
CA THR A 65 -16.30 -13.76 10.31
C THR A 65 -15.28 -14.14 11.38
N TYR A 66 -15.02 -15.43 11.57
CA TYR A 66 -13.90 -15.82 12.41
C TYR A 66 -12.61 -15.22 11.82
N THR A 67 -11.78 -14.65 12.68
CA THR A 67 -10.55 -13.96 12.28
C THR A 67 -9.32 -14.85 12.49
N SER A 68 -9.48 -15.99 13.17
CA SER A 68 -8.41 -16.96 13.37
C SER A 68 -8.93 -18.36 13.62
N MET A 69 -8.07 -19.34 13.39
CA MET A 69 -8.22 -20.74 13.76
C MET A 69 -6.93 -21.21 14.43
N GLN A 70 -7.05 -22.02 15.48
CA GLN A 70 -5.90 -22.67 16.09
C GLN A 70 -6.03 -24.19 15.98
N CYS A 71 -5.05 -24.81 15.36
CA CYS A 71 -4.95 -26.26 15.21
C CYS A 71 -4.37 -26.89 16.48
N LYS A 72 -4.64 -28.19 16.68
CA LYS A 72 -4.16 -28.95 17.85
C LYS A 72 -2.63 -29.02 17.94
N ASP A 73 -1.94 -28.86 16.82
CA ASP A 73 -0.49 -28.84 16.70
C ASP A 73 0.13 -27.44 16.91
N LYS A 74 -0.59 -26.52 17.55
CA LYS A 74 -0.20 -25.13 17.83
C LYS A 74 -0.07 -24.23 16.59
N THR A 75 -0.45 -24.71 15.42
CA THR A 75 -0.50 -23.86 14.23
C THR A 75 -1.69 -22.94 14.29
N SER A 76 -1.45 -21.66 14.06
CA SER A 76 -2.47 -20.63 14.00
C SER A 76 -2.62 -20.18 12.56
N ILE A 77 -3.86 -20.08 12.11
CA ILE A 77 -4.22 -19.49 10.82
C ILE A 77 -5.03 -18.24 11.13
N VAL A 78 -4.55 -17.09 10.70
CA VAL A 78 -5.21 -15.81 10.91
C VAL A 78 -5.66 -15.26 9.58
N PHE A 79 -6.87 -14.70 9.55
CA PHE A 79 -7.55 -14.19 8.37
C PHE A 79 -7.90 -12.72 8.55
N ASP A 80 -7.79 -11.97 7.46
CA ASP A 80 -8.39 -10.66 7.30
C ASP A 80 -8.90 -10.53 5.85
N GLU A 81 -9.86 -9.64 5.64
CA GLU A 81 -10.48 -9.43 4.34
C GLU A 81 -10.43 -7.94 3.97
N TRP A 82 -10.15 -7.65 2.71
CA TRP A 82 -10.21 -6.29 2.20
C TRP A 82 -10.47 -6.27 0.69
N LEU A 83 -11.47 -5.50 0.25
CA LEU A 83 -11.88 -5.38 -1.16
C LEU A 83 -12.05 -6.76 -1.84
N ASP A 84 -12.76 -7.69 -1.21
CA ASP A 84 -12.97 -9.08 -1.67
C ASP A 84 -11.70 -9.96 -1.76
N HIS A 85 -10.56 -9.50 -1.25
CA HIS A 85 -9.33 -10.27 -1.13
C HIS A 85 -9.18 -10.81 0.28
N VAL A 86 -8.69 -12.05 0.40
CA VAL A 86 -8.43 -12.70 1.70
C VAL A 86 -6.93 -12.69 1.97
N PHE A 87 -6.57 -12.02 3.06
CA PHE A 87 -5.23 -12.02 3.62
C PHE A 87 -5.17 -13.16 4.64
N MET A 88 -4.13 -13.98 4.53
CA MET A 88 -3.92 -15.12 5.41
C MET A 88 -2.48 -15.15 5.90
N ILE A 89 -2.29 -15.39 7.20
CA ILE A 89 -1.00 -15.79 7.76
C ILE A 89 -1.15 -17.13 8.49
N ILE A 90 -0.23 -18.04 8.21
CA ILE A 90 -0.11 -19.34 8.87
C ILE A 90 1.19 -19.33 9.65
N SER A 91 1.14 -19.50 10.96
CA SER A 91 2.31 -19.42 11.82
C SER A 91 2.21 -20.37 13.03
N GLU A 92 3.33 -20.58 13.70
CA GLU A 92 3.38 -21.19 15.05
C GLU A 92 3.61 -20.11 16.13
N ASP A 93 3.58 -18.84 15.72
CA ASP A 93 3.76 -17.68 16.59
C ASP A 93 2.49 -17.44 17.41
N ASN A 94 2.54 -16.47 18.35
CA ASN A 94 1.33 -16.02 19.03
C ASN A 94 0.32 -15.48 18.01
N ILE A 95 -0.96 -15.77 18.24
CA ILE A 95 -2.10 -15.29 17.44
C ILE A 95 -2.08 -13.76 17.36
N ASP A 96 -1.77 -13.07 18.46
CA ASP A 96 -1.72 -11.59 18.50
C ASP A 96 -0.62 -11.02 17.61
N ASP A 97 0.57 -11.64 17.61
CA ASP A 97 1.68 -11.24 16.76
C ASP A 97 1.35 -11.50 15.28
N SER A 98 0.67 -12.61 15.00
CA SER A 98 0.20 -12.97 13.67
C SER A 98 -0.86 -11.98 13.16
N HIS A 99 -1.79 -11.54 14.01
CA HIS A 99 -2.75 -10.48 13.68
C HIS A 99 -2.04 -9.17 13.35
N ARG A 100 -1.05 -8.76 14.16
CA ARG A 100 -0.29 -7.53 13.91
C ARG A 100 0.46 -7.57 12.59
N GLU A 101 1.11 -8.69 12.29
CA GLU A 101 1.84 -8.84 11.03
C GLU A 101 0.93 -8.93 9.80
N LEU A 102 -0.24 -9.56 9.94
CA LEU A 102 -1.24 -9.56 8.87
C LEU A 102 -1.76 -8.14 8.61
N LEU A 103 -1.95 -7.35 9.67
CA LEU A 103 -2.32 -5.94 9.57
C LEU A 103 -1.22 -5.12 8.87
N ASP A 104 0.05 -5.31 9.25
CA ASP A 104 1.19 -4.66 8.57
C ASP A 104 1.18 -4.99 7.06
N CYS A 105 0.99 -6.27 6.71
CA CYS A 105 0.90 -6.72 5.32
C CYS A 105 -0.24 -6.01 4.58
N LYS A 106 -1.44 -5.98 5.16
CA LYS A 106 -2.60 -5.30 4.58
C LYS A 106 -2.36 -3.81 4.41
N THR A 107 -1.75 -3.14 5.38
CA THR A 107 -1.43 -1.70 5.29
C THR A 107 -0.36 -1.42 4.23
N LEU A 108 0.64 -2.29 4.08
CA LEU A 108 1.64 -2.17 3.00
C LEU A 108 1.02 -2.38 1.61
N VAL A 109 0.11 -3.35 1.47
CA VAL A 109 -0.65 -3.55 0.22
C VAL A 109 -1.54 -2.34 -0.08
N GLN A 110 -2.25 -1.82 0.92
CA GLN A 110 -2.99 -0.56 0.79
C GLN A 110 -2.10 0.58 0.32
N HIS A 111 -0.87 0.67 0.84
CA HIS A 111 0.07 1.71 0.50
C HIS A 111 0.57 1.60 -0.96
N ILE A 112 1.01 0.43 -1.42
CA ILE A 112 1.61 0.29 -2.77
C ILE A 112 0.58 0.04 -3.87
N CYS A 113 -0.50 -0.69 -3.58
CA CYS A 113 -1.51 -1.05 -4.57
C CYS A 113 -2.73 -0.13 -4.54
N GLY A 114 -2.97 0.55 -3.42
CA GLY A 114 -4.23 1.25 -3.21
C GLY A 114 -5.39 0.28 -3.41
N GLN A 115 -6.41 0.71 -4.14
CA GLN A 115 -7.61 -0.09 -4.37
C GLN A 115 -7.42 -1.23 -5.38
N ASN A 116 -6.31 -1.20 -6.14
CA ASN A 116 -6.05 -2.15 -7.21
C ASN A 116 -5.09 -3.25 -6.75
N ILE A 117 -5.58 -4.14 -5.89
CA ILE A 117 -4.78 -5.25 -5.35
C ILE A 117 -4.29 -6.19 -6.46
N ASN A 118 -4.99 -6.23 -7.61
CA ASN A 118 -4.59 -6.97 -8.81
C ASN A 118 -3.22 -6.52 -9.36
N LEU A 119 -2.68 -5.37 -8.95
CA LEU A 119 -1.29 -4.99 -9.23
C LEU A 119 -0.29 -6.05 -8.74
N LEU A 120 -0.63 -6.84 -7.72
CA LEU A 120 0.16 -7.97 -7.23
C LEU A 120 0.29 -9.13 -8.23
N HIS A 121 -0.46 -9.17 -9.34
CA HIS A 121 -0.14 -10.10 -10.43
C HIS A 121 1.23 -9.80 -11.08
N SER A 122 1.73 -8.57 -10.94
CA SER A 122 3.06 -8.20 -11.39
C SER A 122 4.12 -8.64 -10.38
N LEU A 123 5.13 -9.38 -10.85
CA LEU A 123 6.30 -9.76 -10.05
C LEU A 123 6.96 -8.54 -9.40
N VAL A 124 6.98 -7.39 -10.08
CA VAL A 124 7.54 -6.14 -9.56
C VAL A 124 6.85 -5.72 -8.25
N TYR A 125 5.52 -5.82 -8.18
CA TYR A 125 4.76 -5.48 -6.97
C TYR A 125 4.87 -6.56 -5.89
N GLN A 126 5.00 -7.83 -6.25
CA GLN A 126 5.26 -8.91 -5.30
C GLN A 126 6.63 -8.75 -4.64
N ASP A 127 7.65 -8.45 -5.44
CA ASP A 127 9.01 -8.18 -4.96
C ASP A 127 9.00 -6.93 -4.07
N TRP A 128 8.32 -5.86 -4.50
CA TRP A 128 8.19 -4.64 -3.69
C TRP A 128 7.58 -4.93 -2.32
N LEU A 129 6.45 -5.66 -2.28
CA LEU A 129 5.79 -6.03 -1.03
C LEU A 129 6.70 -6.88 -0.15
N THR A 130 7.43 -7.83 -0.74
CA THR A 130 8.37 -8.70 -0.02
C THR A 130 9.47 -7.88 0.65
N VAL A 131 10.10 -6.97 -0.11
CA VAL A 131 11.15 -6.08 0.40
C VAL A 131 10.63 -5.18 1.52
N LEU A 132 9.43 -4.62 1.39
CA LEU A 132 8.83 -3.79 2.43
C LEU A 132 8.52 -4.59 3.69
N LEU A 133 7.98 -5.80 3.54
CA LEU A 133 7.75 -6.71 4.67
C LEU A 133 9.05 -7.01 5.39
N ASP A 134 10.15 -7.30 4.68
CA ASP A 134 11.45 -7.56 5.33
C ASP A 134 12.06 -6.33 5.98
N SER A 135 11.73 -5.14 5.48
CA SER A 135 12.29 -3.88 5.94
C SER A 135 11.54 -3.27 7.13
N ARG A 136 10.26 -3.63 7.33
CA ARG A 136 9.38 -3.00 8.32
C ARG A 136 9.89 -3.06 9.78
N LEU A 137 10.68 -4.07 10.12
CA LEU A 137 11.23 -4.27 11.46
C LEU A 137 12.69 -3.83 11.60
N LYS A 138 13.30 -3.31 10.53
CA LYS A 138 14.73 -2.93 10.50
C LYS A 138 14.98 -1.47 10.92
N GLY A 139 13.96 -0.71 11.32
CA GLY A 139 14.12 0.65 11.84
C GLY A 139 14.77 0.66 13.23
N ASP A 140 15.57 1.68 13.52
CA ASP A 140 16.12 1.96 14.86
C ASP A 140 15.14 2.78 15.72
N SER A 141 14.14 3.38 15.08
CA SER A 141 13.06 4.15 15.70
C SER A 141 12.01 3.19 16.26
N ILE A 142 11.50 3.48 17.46
CA ILE A 142 10.42 2.69 18.06
C ILE A 142 9.23 2.67 17.07
N PRO A 143 8.61 1.50 16.81
CA PRO A 143 7.39 1.42 16.00
C PRO A 143 6.36 2.44 16.49
N GLY A 144 5.95 3.39 15.64
CA GLY A 144 5.02 4.46 16.01
C GLY A 144 5.64 5.85 16.20
N ALA A 145 6.96 5.99 16.23
CA ALA A 145 7.63 7.28 16.29
C ALA A 145 8.54 7.45 15.06
N SER A 146 8.12 8.26 14.09
CA SER A 146 9.08 8.81 13.12
C SER A 146 10.05 9.69 13.92
N GLY A 147 11.24 9.17 14.25
CA GLY A 147 12.20 9.92 15.04
C GLY A 147 12.56 11.21 14.30
N VAL A 148 12.26 12.36 14.90
CA VAL A 148 12.77 13.64 14.40
C VAL A 148 14.17 13.80 14.94
N ILE A 149 15.15 14.03 14.06
CA ILE A 149 16.49 14.42 14.52
C ILE A 149 16.34 15.81 15.15
N GLY A 150 16.55 15.89 16.47
CA GLY A 150 16.32 17.08 17.28
C GLY A 150 16.94 18.36 16.73
N GLU A 151 16.48 19.50 17.23
CA GLU A 151 16.86 20.83 16.74
C GLU A 151 18.39 21.03 16.74
N SER A 152 18.98 21.03 15.54
CA SER A 152 20.39 21.26 15.30
C SER A 152 20.55 22.25 14.14
N GLY A 153 21.74 22.85 13.99
CA GLY A 153 22.06 23.65 12.81
C GLY A 153 21.84 22.89 11.49
N ALA A 154 22.04 21.56 11.51
CA ALA A 154 21.79 20.69 10.36
C ALA A 154 20.30 20.59 9.98
N THR A 155 19.41 20.54 10.96
CA THR A 155 17.94 20.51 10.76
C THR A 155 17.47 21.80 10.05
N ILE A 156 17.94 22.96 10.53
CA ILE A 156 17.60 24.27 9.93
C ILE A 156 18.21 24.40 8.53
N ALA A 157 19.46 23.98 8.35
CA ALA A 157 20.12 23.99 7.05
C ALA A 157 19.39 23.09 6.04
N ALA A 158 19.00 21.87 6.45
CA ALA A 158 18.22 20.96 5.63
C ALA A 158 16.86 21.55 5.24
N LEU A 159 16.12 22.14 6.18
CA LEU A 159 14.84 22.77 5.88
C LEU A 159 14.99 23.94 4.89
N ASN A 160 16.04 24.76 5.04
CA ASN A 160 16.32 25.86 4.11
C ASN A 160 16.75 25.34 2.73
N ALA A 161 17.50 24.24 2.67
CA ALA A 161 17.86 23.58 1.42
C ALA A 161 16.61 23.06 0.71
N LEU A 162 15.71 22.36 1.41
CA LEU A 162 14.42 21.90 0.89
C LEU A 162 13.57 23.05 0.33
N LYS A 163 13.50 24.19 1.04
CA LYS A 163 12.80 25.41 0.58
C LYS A 163 13.44 26.06 -0.65
N THR A 164 14.73 25.85 -0.86
CA THR A 164 15.46 26.39 -2.01
C THR A 164 15.16 25.55 -3.23
N ILE A 165 15.37 24.24 -3.13
CA ILE A 165 15.11 23.30 -4.23
C ILE A 165 13.62 23.23 -4.59
N SER A 166 12.70 23.52 -3.66
CA SER A 166 11.26 23.53 -3.96
C SER A 166 10.87 24.57 -5.01
N LYS A 167 11.66 25.64 -5.17
CA LYS A 167 11.46 26.65 -6.21
C LYS A 167 11.84 26.15 -7.60
N GLU A 168 12.81 25.25 -7.67
CA GLU A 168 13.31 24.62 -8.90
C GLU A 168 12.46 23.40 -9.26
N LEU A 169 12.06 22.63 -8.25
CA LEU A 169 11.10 21.53 -8.32
C LEU A 169 9.66 22.00 -8.48
N LYS A 170 9.41 23.29 -8.79
CA LYS A 170 8.09 23.72 -9.25
C LYS A 170 7.74 22.97 -10.53
N THR A 171 7.25 21.75 -10.37
CA THR A 171 6.57 20.98 -11.38
C THR A 171 5.42 21.86 -11.81
N ALA A 172 5.54 22.45 -13.00
CA ALA A 172 4.56 23.40 -13.53
C ALA A 172 3.12 22.83 -13.57
N SER A 173 2.95 21.52 -13.37
CA SER A 173 1.69 20.79 -13.30
C SER A 173 1.12 20.53 -11.89
N HIS A 174 1.94 20.38 -10.84
CA HIS A 174 1.45 19.90 -9.53
C HIS A 174 1.50 20.98 -8.45
N GLN A 175 0.34 21.27 -7.85
CA GLN A 175 0.17 22.38 -6.89
C GLN A 175 0.51 22.00 -5.45
N HIS A 176 0.48 20.71 -5.12
CA HIS A 176 0.63 20.20 -3.75
C HIS A 176 1.68 19.10 -3.70
N TYR A 177 2.65 19.26 -2.79
CA TYR A 177 3.74 18.32 -2.59
C TYR A 177 4.39 18.44 -1.20
N HIS A 178 5.09 17.39 -0.81
CA HIS A 178 5.93 17.29 0.39
C HIS A 178 7.34 16.87 -0.01
N LEU A 179 8.33 17.61 0.49
CA LEU A 179 9.74 17.28 0.35
C LEU A 179 10.29 16.89 1.72
N MET A 180 10.96 15.74 1.79
CA MET A 180 11.49 15.19 3.03
C MET A 180 12.94 14.81 2.86
N LEU A 181 13.69 14.94 3.94
CA LEU A 181 15.05 14.44 4.03
C LEU A 181 15.14 13.43 5.19
N PHE A 182 15.44 12.19 4.85
CA PHE A 182 15.63 11.10 5.80
C PHE A 182 17.12 10.86 6.06
N VAL A 183 17.45 10.51 7.30
CA VAL A 183 18.80 10.15 7.75
C VAL A 183 18.66 8.85 8.54
N GLY A 184 19.10 7.75 7.94
CA GLY A 184 18.66 6.41 8.36
C GLY A 184 17.15 6.29 8.19
N ASP A 185 16.46 5.89 9.26
CA ASP A 185 15.00 5.74 9.32
C ASP A 185 14.27 6.98 9.87
N LYS A 186 15.02 8.05 10.17
CA LYS A 186 14.54 9.26 10.86
C LYS A 186 14.36 10.41 9.90
N ILE A 187 13.37 11.25 10.16
CA ILE A 187 13.12 12.47 9.39
C ILE A 187 14.01 13.58 9.96
N LEU A 188 14.90 14.13 9.14
CA LEU A 188 15.67 15.32 9.48
C LEU A 188 14.86 16.59 9.23
N ALA A 189 14.19 16.70 8.07
CA ALA A 189 13.40 17.86 7.71
C ALA A 189 12.23 17.48 6.79
N LEU A 190 11.11 18.17 6.96
CA LEU A 190 9.91 18.08 6.14
C LEU A 190 9.50 19.49 5.71
N TYR A 191 9.33 19.69 4.41
CA TYR A 191 8.77 20.90 3.81
C TYR A 191 7.52 20.55 3.02
N SER A 192 6.38 21.12 3.40
CA SER A 192 5.11 20.99 2.68
C SER A 192 4.82 22.27 1.89
N SER A 193 4.32 22.11 0.68
CA SER A 193 3.85 23.23 -0.13
C SER A 193 2.58 23.85 0.47
N ARG A 194 2.22 25.06 0.05
CA ARG A 194 1.03 25.75 0.57
C ARG A 194 -0.25 25.03 0.12
N GLY A 195 -1.09 24.67 1.09
CA GLY A 195 -2.38 24.04 0.83
C GLY A 195 -2.32 22.51 0.68
N SER A 196 -1.15 21.90 0.86
CA SER A 196 -1.05 20.45 1.02
C SER A 196 -1.71 19.99 2.32
N ASP A 197 -2.35 18.83 2.28
CA ASP A 197 -2.86 18.17 3.49
C ASP A 197 -1.71 17.74 4.40
N ASP A 198 -1.95 17.69 5.71
CA ASP A 198 -0.94 17.23 6.65
C ASP A 198 -0.69 15.72 6.51
N LEU A 199 0.59 15.33 6.56
CA LEU A 199 1.00 13.93 6.60
C LEU A 199 0.80 13.38 8.02
N MET A 200 0.03 12.32 8.14
CA MET A 200 -0.26 11.72 9.44
C MET A 200 0.85 10.73 9.86
N PRO A 201 1.03 10.46 11.16
CA PRO A 201 2.08 9.58 11.65
C PRO A 201 2.14 8.19 10.98
N PRO A 202 1.00 7.50 10.71
CA PRO A 202 1.03 6.22 10.00
C PRO A 202 1.64 6.33 8.60
N ASP A 203 1.39 7.44 7.90
CA ASP A 203 1.94 7.65 6.57
C ASP A 203 3.45 7.88 6.61
N LEU A 204 3.94 8.61 7.62
CA LEU A 204 5.39 8.81 7.82
C LEU A 204 6.11 7.50 8.12
N ILE A 205 5.46 6.55 8.81
CA ILE A 205 5.99 5.20 9.07
C ILE A 205 6.08 4.40 7.76
N LEU A 206 5.06 4.47 6.92
CA LEU A 206 5.07 3.81 5.60
C LEU A 206 6.19 4.37 4.72
N LEU A 207 6.35 5.70 4.69
CA LEU A 207 7.44 6.36 3.96
C LEU A 207 8.82 6.02 4.54
N SER A 208 8.96 5.93 5.87
CA SER A 208 10.20 5.48 6.50
C SER A 208 10.53 4.03 6.10
N THR A 209 9.53 3.15 6.02
CA THR A 209 9.71 1.76 5.57
C THR A 209 10.21 1.70 4.12
N GLN A 210 9.67 2.56 3.23
CA GLN A 210 10.19 2.71 1.85
C GLN A 210 11.65 3.17 1.83
N CYS A 211 12.02 4.11 2.70
CA CYS A 211 13.40 4.61 2.80
C CYS A 211 14.35 3.53 3.31
N ILE A 212 13.96 2.76 4.33
CA ILE A 212 14.75 1.63 4.84
C ILE A 212 14.95 0.60 3.73
N ALA A 213 13.89 0.21 3.02
CA ALA A 213 13.99 -0.73 1.90
C ALA A 213 14.98 -0.27 0.83
N ALA A 214 14.92 1.00 0.43
CA ALA A 214 15.85 1.58 -0.54
C ALA A 214 17.30 1.60 -0.02
N GLN A 215 17.51 1.99 1.23
CA GLN A 215 18.84 2.02 1.86
C GLN A 215 19.49 0.63 1.95
N GLU A 216 18.73 -0.40 2.33
CA GLU A 216 19.26 -1.77 2.43
C GLU A 216 19.72 -2.25 1.05
N TYR A 217 18.91 -2.01 0.02
CA TYR A 217 19.26 -2.39 -1.35
C TYR A 217 20.51 -1.66 -1.88
N TRP A 218 20.61 -0.35 -1.70
CA TRP A 218 21.81 0.39 -2.11
C TRP A 218 23.05 -0.02 -1.33
N ASN A 219 22.91 -0.31 -0.03
CA ASN A 219 24.01 -0.79 0.79
C ASN A 219 24.52 -2.18 0.33
N ASP A 220 23.62 -3.07 -0.08
CA ASP A 220 24.00 -4.38 -0.62
C ASP A 220 24.70 -4.24 -1.98
N LEU A 221 24.24 -3.30 -2.82
CA LEU A 221 24.91 -2.99 -4.09
C LEU A 221 26.29 -2.37 -3.90
N ASP A 222 26.46 -1.44 -2.96
CA ASP A 222 27.75 -0.81 -2.66
C ASP A 222 28.78 -1.85 -2.20
N GLN A 223 28.37 -2.83 -1.40
CA GLN A 223 29.23 -3.95 -0.99
C GLN A 223 29.67 -4.82 -2.17
N LEU A 224 28.87 -4.88 -3.23
CA LEU A 224 29.15 -5.59 -4.47
C LEU A 224 29.90 -4.73 -5.50
N GLY A 225 30.28 -3.49 -5.15
CA GLY A 225 30.99 -2.57 -6.06
C GLY A 225 30.08 -1.89 -7.09
N GLY A 226 28.79 -1.76 -6.78
CA GLY A 226 27.80 -1.09 -7.61
C GLY A 226 27.99 0.42 -7.73
N THR A 227 27.18 1.05 -8.60
CA THR A 227 27.15 2.51 -8.79
C THR A 227 26.24 3.18 -7.76
N GLN A 228 26.71 4.29 -7.17
CA GLN A 228 25.87 5.17 -6.33
C GLN A 228 24.61 5.62 -7.07
N ASN A 229 23.47 5.70 -6.37
CA ASN A 229 22.15 6.04 -6.94
C ASN A 229 21.65 5.04 -8.00
N ALA A 230 21.88 3.75 -7.80
CA ALA A 230 21.31 2.72 -8.67
C ALA A 230 19.77 2.78 -8.67
N ARG A 231 19.18 2.38 -9.80
CA ARG A 231 17.73 2.22 -9.92
C ARG A 231 17.24 1.15 -8.95
N LEU A 232 16.16 1.43 -8.24
CA LEU A 232 15.43 0.47 -7.42
C LEU A 232 14.59 -0.44 -8.35
N PRO A 233 14.73 -1.79 -8.28
CA PRO A 233 14.09 -2.71 -9.22
C PRO A 233 12.57 -2.60 -9.25
N TRP A 234 11.97 -2.29 -8.10
CA TRP A 234 10.53 -2.16 -7.93
C TRP A 234 9.97 -0.77 -8.26
N LEU A 235 10.82 0.18 -8.66
CA LEU A 235 10.41 1.53 -9.06
C LEU A 235 10.65 1.78 -10.55
N SER A 236 10.14 2.92 -11.03
CA SER A 236 10.41 3.39 -12.39
C SER A 236 11.89 3.71 -12.60
N GLU A 237 12.28 4.02 -13.84
CA GLU A 237 13.66 4.41 -14.18
C GLU A 237 14.16 5.63 -13.41
N GLN A 238 13.26 6.47 -12.91
CA GLN A 238 13.55 7.67 -12.14
C GLN A 238 13.37 7.47 -10.63
N ASN A 239 13.31 6.21 -10.17
CA ASN A 239 13.02 5.82 -8.80
C ASN A 239 11.71 6.43 -8.27
N SER A 240 10.69 6.36 -9.12
CA SER A 240 9.37 6.88 -8.84
C SER A 240 8.33 5.76 -8.79
N ALA A 241 7.31 5.89 -7.95
CA ALA A 241 6.13 5.03 -7.97
C ALA A 241 4.89 5.74 -7.41
N ILE A 242 3.71 5.23 -7.76
CA ILE A 242 2.47 5.67 -7.11
C ILE A 242 2.37 4.95 -5.76
N VAL A 243 2.14 5.73 -4.71
CA VAL A 243 1.83 5.23 -3.37
C VAL A 243 0.57 5.89 -2.84
N ASN A 244 -0.08 5.25 -1.88
CA ASN A 244 -1.35 5.67 -1.34
C ASN A 244 -1.18 5.94 0.16
N MET A 245 -1.62 7.10 0.60
CA MET A 245 -1.56 7.51 2.00
C MET A 245 -2.79 6.95 2.70
N CYS A 246 -2.57 6.24 3.80
CA CYS A 246 -3.60 5.44 4.48
C CYS A 246 -4.27 6.22 5.62
N ALA A 247 -3.64 7.28 6.13
CA ALA A 247 -4.14 8.09 7.22
C ALA A 247 -4.50 9.51 6.76
N GLY A 248 -5.59 9.66 6.00
CA GLY A 248 -6.08 10.99 5.61
C GLY A 248 -6.75 11.74 6.78
N ASN A 249 -6.49 13.05 6.91
CA ASN A 249 -7.02 13.94 7.96
C ASN A 249 -8.57 14.03 7.98
N SER A 250 -9.24 13.54 6.93
CA SER A 250 -10.70 13.49 6.75
C SER A 250 -11.30 12.08 6.76
N GLY A 251 -10.53 11.06 7.16
CA GLY A 251 -10.94 9.66 7.04
C GLY A 251 -11.00 9.18 5.59
N SER A 252 -10.15 9.74 4.73
CA SER A 252 -9.99 9.39 3.32
C SER A 252 -8.82 8.41 3.15
N PRO A 253 -9.01 7.09 3.32
CA PRO A 253 -7.94 6.13 3.13
C PRO A 253 -7.54 6.05 1.65
N CYS A 254 -6.27 5.77 1.41
CA CYS A 254 -5.68 5.52 0.10
C CYS A 254 -5.69 6.73 -0.85
N ALA A 255 -5.23 7.90 -0.38
CA ALA A 255 -5.03 9.07 -1.23
C ALA A 255 -3.77 8.89 -2.10
N PRO A 256 -3.86 8.88 -3.44
CA PRO A 256 -2.73 8.55 -4.31
C PRO A 256 -1.77 9.74 -4.48
N HIS A 257 -0.48 9.45 -4.38
CA HIS A 257 0.65 10.38 -4.53
C HIS A 257 1.75 9.73 -5.37
N SER A 258 2.52 10.54 -6.10
CA SER A 258 3.77 10.10 -6.70
C SER A 258 4.90 10.23 -5.67
N LEU A 259 5.50 9.10 -5.33
CA LEU A 259 6.70 9.01 -4.50
C LEU A 259 7.94 8.99 -5.38
N HIS A 260 8.94 9.80 -5.05
CA HIS A 260 10.27 9.81 -5.64
C HIS A 260 11.31 9.60 -4.55
N LEU A 261 12.20 8.61 -4.73
CA LEU A 261 13.27 8.29 -3.79
C LEU A 261 14.64 8.47 -4.44
N VAL A 262 15.51 9.25 -3.81
CA VAL A 262 16.87 9.48 -4.31
C VAL A 262 17.87 9.52 -3.16
N GLU A 263 19.04 8.90 -3.36
CA GLU A 263 20.13 8.94 -2.39
C GLU A 263 20.97 10.21 -2.55
N VAL A 264 20.98 11.03 -1.50
CA VAL A 264 21.82 12.23 -1.42
C VAL A 264 23.25 11.81 -1.10
N ALA A 265 23.40 10.96 -0.08
CA ALA A 265 24.64 10.34 0.37
C ALA A 265 24.27 9.02 1.09
N PRO A 266 25.23 8.11 1.36
CA PRO A 266 24.97 6.87 2.10
C PRO A 266 24.08 7.07 3.33
N ARG A 267 22.92 6.40 3.35
CA ARG A 267 21.88 6.50 4.39
C ARG A 267 21.23 7.88 4.57
N ILE A 268 21.34 8.78 3.59
CA ILE A 268 20.66 10.07 3.55
C ILE A 268 19.80 10.14 2.30
N LEU A 269 18.48 10.13 2.46
CA LEU A 269 17.53 10.07 1.34
C LEU A 269 16.77 11.38 1.21
N PHE A 270 16.66 11.83 -0.03
CA PHE A 270 15.68 12.81 -0.43
C PHE A 270 14.43 12.09 -0.92
N VAL A 271 13.29 12.51 -0.39
CA VAL A 271 11.98 11.99 -0.74
C VAL A 271 11.11 13.14 -1.21
N ALA A 272 10.55 13.03 -2.41
CA ALA A 272 9.51 13.93 -2.88
C ALA A 272 8.20 13.16 -3.02
N LEU A 273 7.16 13.67 -2.40
CA LEU A 273 5.80 13.16 -2.49
C LEU A 273 4.93 14.22 -3.16
N ILE A 274 4.30 13.89 -4.29
CA ILE A 274 3.57 14.86 -5.12
C ILE A 274 2.13 14.39 -5.27
N ASP A 275 1.17 15.29 -5.08
CA ASP A 275 -0.24 14.97 -5.27
C ASP A 275 -0.52 14.64 -6.73
N MET A 276 -1.30 13.57 -6.95
CA MET A 276 -1.74 13.17 -8.28
C MET A 276 -2.92 14.03 -8.75
N ASP A 277 -2.99 14.34 -10.04
CA ASP A 277 -4.10 15.11 -10.64
C ASP A 277 -5.48 14.45 -10.41
N LEU A 278 -5.52 13.13 -10.32
CA LEU A 278 -6.73 12.33 -10.09
C LEU A 278 -6.94 11.96 -8.61
N ARG A 279 -6.27 12.63 -7.66
CA ARG A 279 -6.36 12.33 -6.21
C ARG A 279 -7.79 12.27 -5.70
N GLU A 280 -8.60 13.29 -6.01
CA GLU A 280 -10.00 13.35 -5.58
C GLU A 280 -10.87 12.26 -6.20
N VAL A 281 -10.54 11.82 -7.43
CA VAL A 281 -11.21 10.68 -8.07
C VAL A 281 -10.87 9.40 -7.32
N GLY A 282 -9.59 9.22 -6.94
CA GLY A 282 -9.15 8.06 -6.16
C GLY A 282 -9.86 7.96 -4.82
N ILE A 283 -9.86 9.04 -4.04
CA ILE A 283 -10.53 9.07 -2.73
C ILE A 283 -12.04 8.77 -2.86
N ALA A 284 -12.72 9.40 -3.82
CA ALA A 284 -14.16 9.20 -4.00
C ALA A 284 -14.51 7.79 -4.50
N ALA A 285 -13.69 7.23 -5.40
CA ALA A 285 -13.83 5.85 -5.86
C ALA A 285 -13.65 4.85 -4.73
N GLN A 286 -12.70 5.07 -3.80
CA GLN A 286 -12.49 4.18 -2.66
C GLN A 286 -13.72 4.07 -1.78
N LEU A 287 -14.31 5.23 -1.45
CA LEU A 287 -15.51 5.29 -0.64
C LEU A 287 -16.66 4.51 -1.30
N SER A 288 -16.82 4.70 -2.62
CA SER A 288 -17.85 4.01 -3.41
C SER A 288 -17.64 2.49 -3.42
N SER A 289 -16.41 2.02 -3.62
CA SER A 289 -16.03 0.60 -3.61
C SER A 289 -16.27 -0.04 -2.24
N GLN A 290 -15.89 0.63 -1.15
CA GLN A 290 -16.10 0.13 0.21
C GLN A 290 -17.59 -0.01 0.55
N ILE A 291 -18.42 0.98 0.19
CA ILE A 291 -19.86 0.92 0.42
C ILE A 291 -20.49 -0.19 -0.42
N LEU A 292 -20.10 -0.34 -1.69
CA LEU A 292 -20.61 -1.39 -2.56
C LEU A 292 -20.25 -2.80 -2.04
N MET A 293 -19.05 -2.99 -1.51
CA MET A 293 -18.64 -4.26 -0.89
C MET A 293 -19.54 -4.60 0.29
N ASN A 294 -19.80 -3.64 1.18
CA ASN A 294 -20.72 -3.83 2.30
C ASN A 294 -22.15 -4.13 1.82
N LEU A 295 -22.62 -3.45 0.77
CA LEU A 295 -23.92 -3.71 0.16
C LEU A 295 -24.02 -5.15 -0.39
N ARG A 296 -22.97 -5.66 -1.04
CA ARG A 296 -22.94 -7.05 -1.52
C ARG A 296 -23.06 -8.06 -0.37
N LYS A 297 -22.41 -7.80 0.77
CA LYS A 297 -22.56 -8.63 1.98
C LYS A 297 -24.01 -8.63 2.49
N ILE A 298 -24.66 -7.47 2.53
CA ILE A 298 -26.07 -7.32 2.92
C ILE A 298 -27.00 -8.12 1.99
N LEU A 299 -26.76 -8.06 0.67
CA LEU A 299 -27.53 -8.82 -0.33
C LEU A 299 -27.41 -10.33 -0.10
N LEU A 300 -26.18 -10.83 0.10
CA LEU A 300 -25.93 -12.26 0.34
C LEU A 300 -26.57 -12.76 1.64
N GLN A 301 -26.55 -11.93 2.70
CA GLN A 301 -27.18 -12.22 3.98
C GLN A 301 -28.71 -12.05 3.96
N ARG A 302 -29.28 -11.53 2.86
CA ARG A 302 -30.70 -11.19 2.70
C ARG A 302 -31.21 -10.25 3.81
N ASN A 303 -30.36 -9.35 4.30
CA ASN A 303 -30.72 -8.39 5.33
C ASN A 303 -31.42 -7.17 4.70
N LEU A 304 -32.74 -7.29 4.50
CA LEU A 304 -33.54 -6.30 3.78
C LEU A 304 -33.71 -4.96 4.52
N GLU A 305 -33.48 -4.91 5.84
CA GLU A 305 -33.67 -3.71 6.65
C GLU A 305 -32.61 -2.63 6.37
N LEU A 306 -31.36 -3.06 6.18
CA LEU A 306 -30.23 -2.16 5.94
C LEU A 306 -30.07 -1.76 4.47
N LEU A 307 -30.81 -2.42 3.58
CA LEU A 307 -30.66 -2.29 2.13
C LEU A 307 -30.98 -0.87 1.61
N PRO A 308 -32.09 -0.21 1.99
CA PRO A 308 -32.42 1.11 1.47
C PRO A 308 -31.38 2.17 1.82
N ASN A 309 -30.96 2.21 3.10
CA ASN A 309 -29.97 3.17 3.59
C ASN A 309 -28.60 2.95 2.92
N SER A 310 -28.20 1.70 2.70
CA SER A 310 -26.94 1.36 2.03
C SER A 310 -26.96 1.78 0.56
N LEU A 311 -28.09 1.64 -0.14
CA LEU A 311 -28.27 2.12 -1.51
C LEU A 311 -28.19 3.66 -1.60
N ASP A 312 -28.85 4.37 -0.68
CA ASP A 312 -28.80 5.85 -0.66
C ASP A 312 -27.37 6.35 -0.37
N THR A 313 -26.67 5.68 0.54
CA THR A 313 -25.26 5.99 0.86
C THR A 313 -24.35 5.73 -0.35
N LEU A 314 -24.55 4.63 -1.07
CA LEU A 314 -23.80 4.32 -2.30
C LEU A 314 -24.06 5.37 -3.38
N GLU A 315 -25.31 5.78 -3.57
CA GLU A 315 -25.69 6.79 -4.57
C GLU A 315 -25.03 8.14 -4.27
N ALA A 316 -25.01 8.55 -3.00
CA ALA A 316 -24.34 9.77 -2.56
C ALA A 316 -22.81 9.71 -2.78
N ALA A 317 -22.19 8.57 -2.50
CA ALA A 317 -20.76 8.35 -2.75
C ALA A 317 -20.43 8.36 -4.24
N LEU A 318 -21.22 7.66 -5.07
CA LEU A 318 -21.06 7.66 -6.52
C LEU A 318 -21.24 9.04 -7.13
N LYS A 319 -22.16 9.85 -6.60
CA LYS A 319 -22.31 11.24 -7.02
C LYS A 319 -20.99 12.01 -6.83
N LYS A 320 -20.34 11.88 -5.67
CA LYS A 320 -19.00 12.48 -5.43
C LYS A 320 -17.97 11.98 -6.45
N THR A 321 -17.95 10.67 -6.73
CA THR A 321 -17.05 10.08 -7.73
C THR A 321 -17.28 10.66 -9.13
N THR A 322 -18.54 10.75 -9.58
CA THR A 322 -18.86 11.32 -10.90
C THR A 322 -18.63 12.84 -10.97
N ASP A 323 -18.84 13.57 -9.88
CA ASP A 323 -18.54 15.01 -9.81
C ASP A 323 -17.02 15.24 -9.90
N ALA A 324 -16.20 14.42 -9.22
CA ALA A 324 -14.74 14.46 -9.33
C ALA A 324 -14.26 14.12 -10.75
N LEU A 325 -14.81 13.08 -11.36
CA LEU A 325 -14.51 12.69 -12.75
C LEU A 325 -14.86 13.80 -13.76
N ARG A 326 -15.98 14.50 -13.57
CA ARG A 326 -16.41 15.60 -14.44
C ARG A 326 -15.49 16.82 -14.38
N LYS A 327 -14.92 17.14 -13.21
CA LYS A 327 -13.94 18.23 -13.07
C LYS A 327 -12.70 18.02 -13.94
N ASN A 328 -12.33 16.76 -14.19
CA ASN A 328 -11.16 16.37 -14.99
C ASN A 328 -11.43 16.22 -16.50
N LYS A 329 -12.59 16.68 -17.01
CA LYS A 329 -12.96 16.88 -18.44
C LYS A 329 -12.86 15.68 -19.40
N ALA A 330 -12.28 14.54 -19.02
CA ALA A 330 -11.97 13.42 -19.91
C ALA A 330 -12.78 12.13 -19.68
N ASN A 331 -13.75 12.11 -18.76
CA ASN A 331 -14.36 10.85 -18.27
C ASN A 331 -15.89 10.78 -18.33
N SER A 332 -16.51 11.39 -19.35
CA SER A 332 -17.97 11.42 -19.51
C SER A 332 -18.60 10.04 -19.69
N THR A 333 -17.91 9.14 -20.39
CA THR A 333 -18.33 7.75 -20.62
C THR A 333 -18.38 6.95 -19.32
N LEU A 334 -17.36 7.06 -18.47
CA LEU A 334 -17.31 6.41 -17.15
C LEU A 334 -18.41 6.96 -16.22
N CYS A 335 -18.64 8.28 -16.24
CA CYS A 335 -19.73 8.88 -15.46
C CYS A 335 -21.11 8.32 -15.88
N ALA A 336 -21.36 8.21 -17.19
CA ALA A 336 -22.60 7.65 -17.70
C ALA A 336 -22.76 6.16 -17.33
N ARG A 337 -21.67 5.39 -17.43
CA ARG A 337 -21.64 3.97 -17.03
C ARG A 337 -21.97 3.79 -15.55
N LEU A 338 -21.33 4.53 -14.64
CA LEU A 338 -21.61 4.47 -13.20
C LEU A 338 -23.07 4.82 -12.89
N THR A 339 -23.57 5.91 -13.48
CA THR A 339 -24.96 6.37 -13.26
C THR A 339 -25.97 5.33 -13.74
N SER A 340 -25.75 4.73 -14.93
CA SER A 340 -26.62 3.68 -15.47
C SER A 340 -26.63 2.43 -14.58
N ARG A 341 -25.45 1.98 -14.14
CA ARG A 341 -25.33 0.80 -13.26
C ARG A 341 -25.98 1.03 -11.89
N MET A 342 -25.93 2.26 -11.36
CA MET A 342 -26.60 2.59 -10.09
C MET A 342 -28.11 2.47 -10.22
N LEU A 343 -28.66 2.97 -11.32
CA LEU A 343 -30.09 2.90 -11.60
C LEU A 343 -30.55 1.44 -11.77
N GLU A 344 -29.78 0.61 -12.48
CA GLU A 344 -30.07 -0.82 -12.63
C GLU A 344 -30.04 -1.56 -11.29
N LEU A 345 -29.01 -1.32 -10.47
CA LEU A 345 -28.88 -1.90 -9.13
C LEU A 345 -30.07 -1.52 -8.25
N ARG A 346 -30.41 -0.23 -8.18
CA ARG A 346 -31.54 0.26 -7.38
C ARG A 346 -32.87 -0.36 -7.82
N LYS A 347 -33.10 -0.48 -9.14
CA LYS A 347 -34.29 -1.16 -9.69
C LYS A 347 -34.31 -2.63 -9.28
N SER A 348 -33.21 -3.36 -9.45
CA SER A 348 -33.16 -4.79 -9.08
C SER A 348 -33.44 -5.06 -7.60
N CYS A 349 -33.06 -4.15 -6.71
CA CYS A 349 -33.32 -4.26 -5.27
C CYS A 349 -34.76 -3.91 -4.85
N THR A 350 -35.51 -3.21 -5.69
CA THR A 350 -36.83 -2.63 -5.33
C THR A 350 -37.98 -3.19 -6.15
N THR A 351 -37.70 -3.71 -7.35
CA THR A 351 -38.71 -4.27 -8.26
C THR A 351 -38.27 -5.64 -8.74
N THR A 352 -39.24 -6.49 -9.09
CA THR A 352 -38.98 -7.78 -9.72
C THR A 352 -38.44 -7.54 -11.14
N THR A 353 -37.14 -7.69 -11.30
CA THR A 353 -36.43 -7.56 -12.59
C THR A 353 -35.84 -8.91 -12.99
N PRO A 354 -35.53 -9.14 -14.29
CA PRO A 354 -34.92 -10.39 -14.74
C PRO A 354 -33.48 -10.58 -14.24
N LEU A 355 -32.81 -9.51 -13.81
CA LEU A 355 -31.45 -9.57 -13.24
C LEU A 355 -31.54 -9.57 -11.72
N THR A 356 -30.76 -10.44 -11.09
CA THR A 356 -30.65 -10.47 -9.63
C THR A 356 -29.87 -9.26 -9.11
N PRO A 357 -30.19 -8.73 -7.91
CA PRO A 357 -29.41 -7.69 -7.24
C PRO A 357 -27.91 -7.98 -7.17
N GLU A 358 -27.54 -9.26 -7.02
CA GLU A 358 -26.16 -9.71 -6.97
C GLU A 358 -25.46 -9.50 -8.33
N THR A 359 -26.13 -9.82 -9.43
CA THR A 359 -25.58 -9.63 -10.78
C THR A 359 -25.38 -8.14 -11.09
N THR A 360 -26.34 -7.29 -10.72
CA THR A 360 -26.24 -5.84 -10.95
C THR A 360 -25.18 -5.19 -10.04
N ALA A 361 -25.00 -5.69 -8.82
CA ALA A 361 -23.94 -5.26 -7.91
C ALA A 361 -22.55 -5.62 -8.45
N THR A 362 -22.37 -6.81 -9.02
CA THR A 362 -21.12 -7.18 -9.71
C THR A 362 -20.87 -6.28 -10.92
N ALA A 363 -21.89 -5.98 -11.72
CA ALA A 363 -21.76 -5.07 -12.86
C ALA A 363 -21.39 -3.63 -12.44
N MET A 364 -21.87 -3.18 -11.28
CA MET A 364 -21.44 -1.92 -10.67
C MET A 364 -19.97 -1.98 -10.23
N HIS A 365 -19.54 -3.09 -9.60
CA HIS A 365 -18.15 -3.28 -9.17
C HIS A 365 -17.20 -3.16 -10.37
N THR A 366 -17.46 -3.86 -11.47
CA THR A 366 -16.67 -3.75 -12.71
C THR A 366 -16.67 -2.33 -13.30
N ALA A 367 -17.72 -1.54 -13.08
CA ALA A 367 -17.73 -0.15 -13.52
C ALA A 367 -16.83 0.75 -12.64
N LEU A 368 -16.74 0.48 -11.33
CA LEU A 368 -15.80 1.14 -10.43
C LEU A 368 -14.35 0.71 -10.68
N GLU A 369 -14.10 -0.56 -10.98
CA GLU A 369 -12.77 -1.03 -11.38
C GLU A 369 -12.24 -0.27 -12.60
N ALA A 370 -13.10 0.00 -13.60
CA ALA A 370 -12.72 0.81 -14.74
C ALA A 370 -12.31 2.26 -14.37
N VAL A 371 -12.83 2.80 -13.27
CA VAL A 371 -12.37 4.09 -12.72
C VAL A 371 -11.04 3.93 -11.99
N ILE A 372 -10.85 2.83 -11.25
CA ILE A 372 -9.59 2.54 -10.56
C ILE A 372 -8.45 2.34 -11.58
N GLU A 373 -8.71 1.71 -12.72
CA GLU A 373 -7.73 1.57 -13.80
C GLU A 373 -7.27 2.93 -14.37
N LEU A 374 -8.13 3.95 -14.38
CA LEU A 374 -7.74 5.32 -14.75
C LEU A 374 -6.75 5.92 -13.75
N LEU A 375 -6.76 5.47 -12.50
CA LEU A 375 -5.84 5.90 -11.44
C LEU A 375 -4.46 5.25 -11.56
N LYS A 376 -4.17 4.54 -12.65
CA LYS A 376 -2.81 4.15 -13.08
C LYS A 376 -2.22 5.15 -14.09
N PRO A 377 -2.18 6.49 -13.85
CA PRO A 377 -1.52 7.38 -14.78
C PRO A 377 -0.02 7.06 -14.82
N ASP A 378 0.64 7.53 -15.88
CA ASP A 378 2.09 7.51 -15.97
C ASP A 378 2.68 8.17 -14.73
N ILE A 379 3.62 7.47 -14.07
CA ILE A 379 4.30 7.99 -12.88
C ILE A 379 4.97 9.30 -13.30
N PRO A 380 4.56 10.45 -12.75
CA PRO A 380 4.99 11.75 -13.27
C PRO A 380 6.50 11.82 -13.19
N SER A 381 7.14 12.02 -14.34
CA SER A 381 8.60 12.03 -14.40
C SER A 381 9.14 13.28 -13.70
N LEU A 382 9.78 13.12 -12.54
CA LEU A 382 10.39 14.24 -11.82
C LEU A 382 11.88 14.29 -12.19
N ARG A 383 12.28 15.32 -12.94
CA ARG A 383 13.70 15.58 -13.22
C ARG A 383 14.36 16.13 -11.96
N THR A 384 14.95 15.25 -11.16
CA THR A 384 15.58 15.59 -9.87
C THR A 384 17.08 15.88 -9.98
N GLU A 385 17.71 15.72 -11.14
CA GLU A 385 19.18 15.79 -11.27
C GLU A 385 19.79 17.11 -10.77
N GLN A 386 19.26 18.25 -11.23
CA GLN A 386 19.76 19.57 -10.83
C GLN A 386 19.39 19.90 -9.37
N PRO A 387 18.12 19.78 -8.93
CA PRO A 387 17.75 19.96 -7.53
C PRO A 387 18.56 19.08 -6.56
N LEU A 388 18.90 17.86 -6.97
CA LEU A 388 19.72 16.95 -6.15
C LEU A 388 21.16 17.43 -6.03
N LYS A 389 21.77 17.92 -7.12
CA LYS A 389 23.13 18.50 -7.09
C LYS A 389 23.17 19.71 -6.16
N ASP A 390 22.16 20.56 -6.23
CA ASP A 390 22.06 21.75 -5.39
C ASP A 390 21.82 21.36 -3.92
N LEU A 391 20.96 20.36 -3.67
CA LEU A 391 20.75 19.79 -2.33
C LEU A 391 22.05 19.22 -1.73
N LYS A 392 22.81 18.43 -2.51
CA LYS A 392 24.11 17.88 -2.08
C LYS A 392 25.09 19.00 -1.74
N THR A 393 25.14 20.05 -2.55
CA THR A 393 26.03 21.20 -2.34
C THR A 393 25.66 21.97 -1.07
N LEU A 394 24.37 22.23 -0.85
CA LEU A 394 23.87 22.93 0.33
C LEU A 394 24.07 22.14 1.63
N LEU A 395 24.01 20.80 1.55
CA LEU A 395 24.19 19.92 2.70
C LEU A 395 25.63 19.47 2.92
N ALA A 396 26.55 19.73 1.99
CA ALA A 396 27.93 19.24 2.04
C ALA A 396 28.62 19.42 3.40
N PRO A 397 28.49 20.56 4.11
CA PRO A 397 29.12 20.75 5.43
C PRO A 397 28.61 19.81 6.52
N TYR A 398 27.42 19.21 6.33
CA TYR A 398 26.73 18.39 7.32
C TYR A 398 26.71 16.90 6.95
N ILE A 399 27.09 16.51 5.73
CA ILE A 399 26.95 15.12 5.25
C ILE A 399 27.65 14.13 6.19
N GLU A 400 28.91 14.37 6.54
CA GLU A 400 29.69 13.47 7.40
C GLU A 400 29.04 13.31 8.79
N PHE A 401 28.62 14.42 9.39
CA PHE A 401 27.89 14.42 10.66
C PHE A 401 26.59 13.61 10.58
N LEU A 402 25.81 13.80 9.51
CA LEU A 402 24.55 13.12 9.31
C LEU A 402 24.76 11.62 9.04
N GLN A 403 25.79 11.22 8.30
CA GLN A 403 26.15 9.82 8.08
C GLN A 403 26.51 9.11 9.39
N VAL A 404 27.24 9.79 10.27
CA VAL A 404 27.58 9.28 11.60
C VAL A 404 26.30 9.09 12.43
N LYS A 405 25.36 10.05 12.38
CA LYS A 405 24.04 9.93 13.03
C LYS A 405 23.13 8.87 12.40
N ALA A 406 23.34 8.55 11.12
CA ALA A 406 22.56 7.57 10.40
C ALA A 406 22.97 6.13 10.74
N LYS A 407 24.12 5.86 11.35
CA LYS A 407 24.56 4.49 11.66
C LYS A 407 23.68 3.83 12.73
N ARG A 408 23.27 2.59 12.49
CA ARG A 408 22.59 1.75 13.50
C ARG A 408 23.56 1.46 14.65
N TYR A 409 23.07 1.49 15.90
CA TYR A 409 23.86 1.24 17.11
C TYR A 409 25.02 2.24 17.33
N PHE A 410 24.66 3.51 17.53
CA PHE A 410 25.61 4.55 17.91
C PHE A 410 26.26 4.23 19.28
N SER A 411 27.49 3.71 19.28
CA SER A 411 28.31 3.67 20.49
C SER A 411 29.19 4.93 20.57
N LEU A 412 29.27 5.53 21.76
CA LEU A 412 30.02 6.77 22.03
C LEU A 412 31.53 6.69 21.71
N GLY A 413 32.08 5.51 21.40
CA GLY A 413 33.48 5.32 21.00
C GLY A 413 33.79 5.68 19.54
N SER A 414 32.81 6.17 18.78
CA SER A 414 32.94 6.47 17.34
C SER A 414 33.51 7.86 17.02
N TYR A 415 33.84 8.66 18.04
CA TYR A 415 34.55 9.93 17.86
C TYR A 415 36.06 9.70 18.01
N PRO A 416 36.87 9.93 16.96
CA PRO A 416 38.24 10.34 17.19
C PRO A 416 38.17 11.81 17.67
N PHE A 417 38.60 12.05 18.91
CA PHE A 417 38.99 13.40 19.31
C PHE A 417 40.28 13.81 18.62
#